data_AF-A0A9P6D052-F1
#
_entry.id   AF-A0A9P6D052-F1
#
_cell.length_a   1.000
_cell.length_b   1.000
_cell.length_c   1.000
_cell.angle_alpha   90.00
_cell.angle_beta   90.00
_cell.angle_gamma   90.00
#
_symmetry.space_group_name_H-M   'P 1'
#
loop_
_entity.id
_entity.type
_entity.pdbx_description
1 polymer ?
#
loop_
_entity_poly.entity_id
_entity_poly.type
_entity_poly.pdbx_seq_one_letter_code
_entity_poly.pdbx_strand_id
1 'polypeptide(L)'
;MAENIPKAGAPKALLEDQDSRPPAATSASPLAMWMDRVERLHRNLRREIGDNPQDYADRICLEFFQHRDKDLVMESVVRLGKLQTKIYRYSDRVYSLEGVGPEYERAAQVSTEVCLVTGWVEEILCLAMVDFESAEAQYARKAFGFQCKQ
;
A
#
# COMPACT_ATOMS: atom_id res chain seq x y z
N MET A 1 47.99 44.80 -52.54
CA MET A 1 47.12 45.36 -53.59
C MET A 1 46.02 44.36 -53.90
N ALA A 2 44.82 44.87 -54.21
CA ALA A 2 43.55 44.19 -54.54
C ALA A 2 42.85 43.48 -53.36
N GLU A 3 41.85 44.08 -52.69
CA GLU A 3 40.46 44.42 -53.13
C GLU A 3 39.60 43.18 -53.46
N ASN A 4 38.58 42.91 -52.63
CA ASN A 4 37.15 43.01 -53.02
C ASN A 4 36.20 42.39 -51.97
N ILE A 5 35.46 43.28 -51.29
CA ILE A 5 33.99 43.39 -51.03
C ILE A 5 33.08 42.13 -50.83
N PRO A 6 31.88 42.29 -50.23
CA PRO A 6 31.40 41.45 -49.13
C PRO A 6 30.21 40.59 -49.58
N LYS A 7 29.76 39.67 -48.72
CA LYS A 7 28.48 38.99 -48.95
C LYS A 7 27.54 39.23 -47.77
N ALA A 8 26.65 40.19 -47.98
CA ALA A 8 25.42 40.38 -47.23
C ALA A 8 24.55 39.11 -47.36
N GLY A 9 24.06 38.62 -46.22
CA GLY A 9 23.24 37.41 -46.14
C GLY A 9 22.17 37.55 -45.07
N ALA A 10 21.09 38.24 -45.45
CA ALA A 10 19.70 38.09 -45.03
C ALA A 10 19.27 38.29 -43.55
N PRO A 11 18.09 38.93 -43.34
CA PRO A 11 17.54 39.25 -42.03
C PRO A 11 17.00 37.99 -41.33
N LYS A 12 17.43 37.81 -40.08
CA LYS A 12 16.88 36.82 -39.15
C LYS A 12 15.48 37.29 -38.75
N ALA A 13 14.47 36.66 -39.33
CA ALA A 13 13.07 36.89 -38.99
C ALA A 13 12.86 36.67 -37.49
N LEU A 14 12.38 37.72 -36.81
CA LEU A 14 11.76 37.65 -35.50
C LEU A 14 10.61 36.64 -35.57
N LEU A 15 10.76 35.51 -34.87
CA LEU A 15 9.65 34.69 -34.42
C LEU A 15 9.50 34.96 -32.92
N GLU A 16 8.88 36.08 -32.60
CA GLU A 16 8.10 36.24 -31.37
C GLU A 16 6.65 36.03 -31.77
N ASP A 17 6.01 34.94 -31.31
CA ASP A 17 4.90 35.09 -30.36
C ASP A 17 4.49 33.71 -29.80
N GLN A 18 4.85 33.52 -28.53
CA GLN A 18 3.95 33.13 -27.45
C GLN A 18 2.88 32.07 -27.75
N ASP A 19 3.31 30.80 -27.76
CA ASP A 19 2.46 29.73 -27.23
C ASP A 19 2.72 29.59 -25.72
N SER A 20 2.43 30.67 -24.98
CA SER A 20 2.45 30.71 -23.51
C SER A 20 1.14 30.16 -22.96
N ARG A 21 0.70 29.01 -23.44
CA ARG A 21 -0.34 28.26 -22.74
C ARG A 21 0.37 27.36 -21.73
N PRO A 22 0.34 27.66 -20.42
CA PRO A 22 0.86 26.72 -19.44
C PRO A 22 0.15 25.38 -19.66
N PRO A 23 0.87 24.24 -19.67
CA PRO A 23 0.22 22.95 -19.75
C PRO A 23 -0.81 22.94 -18.62
N ALA A 24 -2.07 22.67 -18.96
CA ALA A 24 -3.14 22.50 -18.00
C ALA A 24 -2.78 21.28 -17.14
N ALA A 25 -1.95 21.52 -16.12
CA ALA A 25 -1.72 20.60 -15.04
C ALA A 25 -3.09 20.39 -14.44
N THR A 26 -3.71 19.27 -14.81
CA THR A 26 -4.96 18.81 -14.25
C THR A 26 -4.62 18.57 -12.79
N SER A 27 -4.79 19.59 -11.96
CA SER A 27 -4.43 19.55 -10.54
C SER A 27 -5.46 18.64 -9.91
N ALA A 28 -5.18 17.33 -9.95
CA ALA A 28 -5.98 16.35 -9.25
C ALA A 28 -6.14 16.85 -7.81
N SER A 29 -7.40 16.88 -7.34
CA SER A 29 -7.69 17.30 -5.97
C SER A 29 -6.75 16.57 -5.02
N PRO A 30 -6.18 17.24 -4.00
CA PRO A 30 -5.36 16.58 -2.98
C PRO A 30 -6.02 15.32 -2.42
N LEU A 31 -7.34 15.33 -2.26
CA LEU A 31 -8.12 14.16 -1.85
C LEU A 31 -8.01 13.01 -2.86
N ALA A 32 -8.21 13.28 -4.14
CA ALA A 32 -8.13 12.27 -5.21
C ALA A 32 -6.75 11.59 -5.24
N MET A 33 -5.68 12.36 -4.99
CA MET A 33 -4.33 11.81 -4.86
C MET A 33 -4.18 10.84 -3.68
N TRP A 34 -4.76 11.17 -2.51
CA TRP A 34 -4.71 10.26 -1.36
C TRP A 34 -5.60 9.04 -1.54
N MET A 35 -6.76 9.18 -2.18
CA MET A 35 -7.62 8.05 -2.51
C MET A 35 -6.95 7.08 -3.47
N ASP A 36 -6.24 7.57 -4.49
CA ASP A 36 -5.43 6.73 -5.37
C ASP A 36 -4.33 5.97 -4.59
N ARG A 37 -3.73 6.59 -3.55
CA ARG A 37 -2.78 5.90 -2.66
C ARG A 37 -3.42 4.83 -1.80
N VAL A 38 -4.62 5.06 -1.28
CA VAL A 38 -5.42 4.06 -0.55
C VAL A 38 -5.72 2.88 -1.46
N GLU A 39 -6.17 3.13 -2.69
CA GLU A 39 -6.47 2.06 -3.66
C GLU A 39 -5.22 1.26 -4.06
N ARG A 40 -4.08 1.94 -4.31
CA ARG A 40 -2.81 1.25 -4.56
C ARG A 40 -2.40 0.39 -3.37
N LEU A 41 -2.62 0.86 -2.14
CA LEU A 41 -2.33 0.09 -0.94
C LEU A 41 -3.24 -1.13 -0.84
N HIS A 42 -4.54 -0.98 -1.10
CA HIS A 42 -5.48 -2.10 -1.11
C HIS A 42 -5.09 -3.15 -2.17
N ARG A 43 -4.70 -2.73 -3.38
CA ARG A 43 -4.16 -3.65 -4.40
C ARG A 43 -2.87 -4.35 -3.95
N ASN A 44 -1.98 -3.64 -3.26
CA ASN A 44 -0.77 -4.23 -2.70
C ASN A 44 -1.10 -5.25 -1.61
N LEU A 45 -2.10 -4.97 -0.76
CA LEU A 45 -2.60 -5.90 0.24
C LEU A 45 -3.12 -7.17 -0.45
N ARG A 46 -4.01 -7.05 -1.44
CA ARG A 46 -4.53 -8.20 -2.21
C ARG A 46 -3.44 -9.01 -2.89
N ARG A 47 -2.38 -8.37 -3.38
CA ARG A 47 -1.23 -9.10 -3.95
C ARG A 47 -0.46 -9.89 -2.89
N GLU A 48 -0.39 -9.37 -1.67
CA GLU A 48 0.30 -10.01 -0.55
C GLU A 48 -0.53 -11.18 0.00
N ILE A 49 -1.83 -10.96 0.23
CA ILE A 49 -2.71 -11.88 0.96
C ILE A 49 -3.65 -12.70 0.08
N GLY A 50 -3.76 -12.37 -1.21
CA GLY A 50 -4.80 -12.91 -2.08
C GLY A 50 -6.18 -12.27 -1.86
N ASP A 51 -7.21 -12.97 -2.31
CA ASP A 51 -8.61 -12.49 -2.21
C ASP A 51 -9.27 -12.88 -0.88
N ASN A 52 -8.78 -13.94 -0.21
CA ASN A 52 -9.30 -14.40 1.06
C ASN A 52 -8.25 -14.24 2.18
N PRO A 53 -8.44 -13.26 3.08
CA PRO A 53 -7.55 -13.05 4.20
C PRO A 53 -7.41 -14.25 5.15
N GLN A 54 -8.46 -15.07 5.30
CA GLN A 54 -8.41 -16.26 6.16
C GLN A 54 -7.50 -17.32 5.57
N ASP A 55 -7.56 -17.54 4.25
CA ASP A 55 -6.71 -18.52 3.55
C ASP A 55 -5.23 -18.11 3.65
N TYR A 56 -4.93 -16.80 3.64
CA TYR A 56 -3.58 -16.30 3.88
C TYR A 56 -3.07 -16.67 5.29
N ALA A 57 -3.85 -16.38 6.33
CA ALA A 57 -3.47 -16.67 7.70
C ALA A 57 -3.32 -18.18 7.95
N ASP A 58 -4.25 -18.97 7.39
CA ASP A 58 -4.21 -20.43 7.44
C ASP A 58 -2.94 -20.99 6.79
N ARG A 59 -2.60 -20.51 5.58
CA ARG A 59 -1.36 -20.87 4.88
C ARG A 59 -0.12 -20.54 5.70
N ILE A 60 -0.01 -19.34 6.27
CA ILE A 60 1.14 -18.96 7.10
C ILE A 60 1.26 -19.88 8.33
N CYS A 61 0.13 -20.23 8.95
CA CYS A 61 0.11 -21.14 10.09
C CYS A 61 0.59 -22.56 9.71
N LEU A 62 0.09 -23.08 8.58
CA LEU A 62 0.49 -24.39 8.06
C LEU A 62 1.97 -24.43 7.62
N GLU A 63 2.47 -23.38 6.96
CA GLU A 63 3.88 -23.25 6.60
C GLU A 63 4.77 -23.23 7.85
N PHE A 64 4.35 -22.51 8.90
CA PHE A 64 5.02 -22.55 10.19
C PHE A 64 5.05 -23.96 10.77
N PHE A 65 3.95 -24.72 10.76
CA PHE A 65 3.93 -26.09 11.28
C PHE A 65 4.81 -27.04 10.46
N GLN A 66 4.84 -26.86 9.15
CA GLN A 66 5.63 -27.69 8.24
C GLN A 66 7.14 -27.45 8.39
N HIS A 67 7.56 -26.20 8.51
CA HIS A 67 8.97 -25.82 8.51
C HIS A 67 9.54 -25.56 9.90
N ARG A 68 8.67 -25.40 10.91
CA ARG A 68 9.02 -24.96 12.27
C ARG A 68 9.82 -23.66 12.28
N ASP A 69 9.55 -22.81 11.30
CA ASP A 69 10.28 -21.57 11.08
C ASP A 69 9.41 -20.36 11.45
N LYS A 70 9.72 -19.77 12.61
CA LYS A 70 9.04 -18.57 13.11
C LYS A 70 9.45 -17.31 12.32
N ASP A 71 10.57 -17.33 11.61
CA ASP A 71 11.05 -16.17 10.87
C ASP A 71 10.12 -15.91 9.67
N LEU A 72 9.54 -16.96 9.07
CA LEU A 72 8.49 -16.82 8.04
C LEU A 72 7.27 -16.02 8.55
N VAL A 73 6.82 -16.31 9.78
CA VAL A 73 5.70 -15.61 10.40
C VAL A 73 6.10 -14.17 10.75
N MET A 74 7.29 -13.98 11.32
CA MET A 74 7.84 -12.67 11.67
C MET A 74 7.97 -11.76 10.44
N GLU A 75 8.52 -12.26 9.34
CA GLU A 75 8.64 -11.51 8.10
C GLU A 75 7.27 -11.07 7.57
N SER A 76 6.26 -11.94 7.70
CA SER A 76 4.89 -11.64 7.32
C SER A 76 4.29 -10.51 8.17
N VAL A 77 4.50 -10.55 9.50
CA VAL A 77 4.12 -9.44 10.40
C VAL A 77 4.81 -8.13 9.99
N VAL A 78 6.12 -8.17 9.70
CA VAL A 78 6.88 -6.97 9.29
C VAL A 78 6.36 -6.39 7.97
N ARG A 79 6.01 -7.23 6.99
CA ARG A 79 5.44 -6.77 5.70
C ARG A 79 4.06 -6.15 5.89
N LEU A 80 3.18 -6.78 6.67
CA LEU A 80 1.85 -6.26 6.97
C LEU A 80 1.90 -4.98 7.81
N GLY A 81 2.78 -4.89 8.82
CA GLY A 81 2.97 -3.69 9.62
C GLY A 81 3.40 -2.46 8.81
N LYS A 82 4.18 -2.65 7.73
CA LYS A 82 4.49 -1.58 6.77
C LYS A 82 3.26 -1.10 6.00
N LEU A 83 2.33 -1.99 5.66
CA LEU A 83 1.05 -1.61 5.04
C LEU A 83 0.16 -0.89 6.04
N GLN A 84 0.07 -1.39 7.28
CA GLN A 84 -0.71 -0.80 8.36
C GLN A 84 -0.28 0.65 8.66
N THR A 85 1.03 0.88 8.77
CA THR A 85 1.59 2.22 8.97
C THR A 85 1.23 3.18 7.82
N LYS A 86 1.25 2.68 6.57
CA LYS A 86 0.91 3.49 5.40
C LYS A 86 -0.58 3.84 5.37
N ILE A 87 -1.47 2.88 5.63
CA ILE A 87 -2.91 3.11 5.56
C ILE A 87 -3.37 4.08 6.65
N TYR A 88 -2.87 3.97 7.89
CA TYR A 88 -3.18 4.96 8.94
C TYR A 88 -2.79 6.37 8.52
N ARG A 89 -1.57 6.55 8.00
CA ARG A 89 -1.13 7.86 7.48
C ARG A 89 -2.02 8.36 6.34
N TYR A 90 -2.54 7.47 5.48
CA TYR A 90 -3.40 7.86 4.38
C TYR A 90 -4.80 8.24 4.87
N SER A 91 -5.39 7.43 5.77
CA SER A 91 -6.67 7.70 6.42
C SER A 91 -6.65 9.02 7.19
N ASP A 92 -5.58 9.31 7.95
CA ASP A 92 -5.41 10.59 8.64
C ASP A 92 -5.39 11.78 7.68
N ARG A 93 -4.76 11.61 6.51
CA ARG A 93 -4.69 12.65 5.49
C ARG A 93 -6.04 12.87 4.82
N VAL A 94 -6.76 11.81 4.48
CA VAL A 94 -8.12 11.88 3.95
C VAL A 94 -9.04 12.57 4.96
N TYR A 95 -9.00 12.15 6.22
CA TYR A 95 -9.76 12.76 7.32
C TYR A 95 -9.44 14.26 7.47
N SER A 96 -8.17 14.64 7.39
CA SER A 96 -7.78 16.06 7.52
C SER A 96 -8.27 16.96 6.39
N LEU A 97 -8.60 16.39 5.22
CA LEU A 97 -9.02 17.16 4.04
C LEU A 97 -10.54 17.34 3.97
N GLU A 98 -11.32 16.30 4.29
CA GLU A 98 -12.78 16.34 4.16
C GLU A 98 -13.56 15.88 5.40
N GLY A 99 -12.87 15.48 6.48
CA GLY A 99 -13.51 14.95 7.69
C GLY A 99 -14.02 13.52 7.53
N VAL A 100 -15.13 13.22 8.20
CA VAL A 100 -15.81 11.92 8.07
C VAL A 100 -16.74 11.98 6.86
N GLY A 101 -16.41 11.23 5.83
CA GLY A 101 -17.19 11.09 4.59
C GLY A 101 -16.89 9.77 3.88
N PRO A 102 -17.49 9.52 2.70
CA PRO A 102 -17.37 8.26 1.97
C PRO A 102 -15.92 7.85 1.67
N GLU A 103 -15.05 8.83 1.39
CA GLU A 103 -13.63 8.65 1.13
C GLU A 103 -12.89 8.15 2.37
N TYR A 104 -13.18 8.75 3.53
CA TYR A 104 -12.62 8.32 4.80
C TYR A 104 -13.13 6.92 5.18
N GLU A 105 -14.42 6.64 5.00
CA GLU A 105 -15.00 5.31 5.24
C GLU A 105 -14.33 4.23 4.38
N ARG A 106 -14.06 4.53 3.10
CA ARG A 106 -13.33 3.62 2.22
C ARG A 106 -11.89 3.39 2.69
N ALA A 107 -11.19 4.43 3.13
CA ALA A 107 -9.86 4.29 3.71
C ALA A 107 -9.88 3.49 5.03
N ALA A 108 -10.91 3.70 5.86
CA ALA A 108 -11.13 2.97 7.10
C ALA A 108 -11.40 1.48 6.84
N GLN A 109 -12.19 1.12 5.82
CA GLN A 109 -12.42 -0.28 5.43
C GLN A 109 -11.11 -0.99 5.08
N VAL A 110 -10.27 -0.38 4.26
CA VAL A 110 -8.95 -0.93 3.92
C VAL A 110 -8.08 -1.03 5.18
N SER A 111 -8.15 -0.03 6.07
CA SER A 111 -7.41 -0.06 7.33
C SER A 111 -7.85 -1.22 8.22
N THR A 112 -9.17 -1.43 8.38
CA THR A 112 -9.74 -2.53 9.17
C THR A 112 -9.27 -3.87 8.63
N GLU A 113 -9.29 -4.05 7.31
CA GLU A 113 -8.82 -5.28 6.68
C GLU A 113 -7.32 -5.52 6.95
N VAL A 114 -6.47 -4.52 6.76
CA VAL A 114 -5.03 -4.64 7.07
C VAL A 114 -4.83 -5.01 8.53
N CYS A 115 -5.49 -4.31 9.45
CA CYS A 115 -5.35 -4.57 10.89
C CYS A 115 -5.83 -5.96 11.29
N LEU A 116 -6.92 -6.42 10.67
CA LEU A 116 -7.47 -7.75 10.93
C LEU A 116 -6.46 -8.84 10.59
N VAL A 117 -5.87 -8.77 9.39
CA VAL A 117 -4.88 -9.76 8.95
C VAL A 117 -3.61 -9.67 9.75
N THR A 118 -3.11 -8.45 10.01
CA THR A 118 -1.93 -8.26 10.88
C THR A 118 -2.17 -8.91 12.24
N GLY A 119 -3.33 -8.69 12.86
CA GLY A 119 -3.66 -9.25 14.17
C GLY A 119 -3.68 -10.78 14.18
N TRP A 120 -4.22 -11.42 13.14
CA TRP A 120 -4.18 -12.89 13.03
C TRP A 120 -2.75 -13.43 12.89
N VAL A 121 -1.90 -12.78 12.10
CA VAL A 121 -0.51 -13.23 11.91
C VAL A 121 0.33 -12.96 13.16
N GLU A 122 0.08 -11.86 13.86
CA GLU A 122 0.68 -11.56 15.17
C GLU A 122 0.27 -12.59 16.22
N GLU A 123 -0.99 -13.03 16.24
CA GLU A 123 -1.46 -14.11 17.13
C GLU A 123 -0.70 -15.42 16.88
N ILE A 124 -0.53 -15.81 15.61
CA ILE A 124 0.29 -16.97 15.23
C ILE A 124 1.72 -16.81 15.74
N LEU A 125 2.33 -15.64 15.50
CA LEU A 125 3.70 -15.37 15.94
C LEU A 125 3.85 -15.43 17.45
N CYS A 126 2.91 -14.85 18.20
CA CYS A 126 2.92 -14.88 19.66
C CYS A 126 2.94 -16.32 20.20
N LEU A 127 2.10 -17.20 19.64
CA LEU A 127 2.08 -18.61 20.05
C LEU A 127 3.35 -19.34 19.60
N ALA A 128 3.81 -19.11 18.37
CA ALA A 128 5.04 -19.68 17.85
C ALA A 128 6.28 -19.30 18.67
N MET A 129 6.30 -18.12 19.30
CA MET A 129 7.38 -17.68 20.19
C MET A 129 7.34 -18.32 21.58
N VAL A 130 6.17 -18.77 22.04
CA VAL A 130 6.02 -19.42 23.34
C VAL A 130 6.35 -20.91 23.24
N ASP A 131 5.60 -21.63 22.39
CA ASP A 131 5.71 -23.08 22.26
C ASP A 131 5.00 -23.58 20.99
N PHE A 132 5.65 -24.50 20.27
CA PHE A 132 5.13 -25.10 19.05
C PHE A 132 3.89 -25.96 19.32
N GLU A 133 3.92 -26.78 20.37
CA GLU A 133 2.82 -27.70 20.69
C GLU A 133 1.55 -26.92 21.07
N SER A 134 1.72 -25.81 21.78
CA SER A 134 0.65 -24.89 22.11
C SER A 134 0.00 -24.27 20.86
N ALA A 135 0.81 -23.83 19.88
CA ALA A 135 0.30 -23.31 18.62
C ALA A 135 -0.47 -24.38 17.82
N GLU A 136 0.08 -25.60 17.74
CA GLU A 136 -0.55 -26.74 17.04
C GLU A 136 -1.88 -27.14 17.73
N ALA A 137 -1.90 -27.20 19.06
CA ALA A 137 -3.09 -27.51 19.84
C ALA A 137 -4.20 -26.46 19.64
N GLN A 138 -3.85 -25.17 19.56
CA GLN A 138 -4.82 -24.11 19.27
C GLN A 138 -5.37 -24.22 17.85
N TYR A 139 -4.51 -24.52 16.86
CA TYR A 139 -4.92 -24.71 15.47
C TYR A 139 -5.89 -25.88 15.33
N ALA A 140 -5.57 -27.03 15.96
CA ALA A 140 -6.43 -28.21 15.95
C ALA A 140 -7.81 -27.96 16.58
N ARG A 141 -7.86 -27.05 17.57
CA ARG A 141 -9.11 -26.65 18.25
C ARG A 141 -9.90 -25.55 17.53
N LYS A 142 -9.41 -25.07 16.38
CA LYS A 142 -9.97 -23.91 15.66
C LYS A 142 -10.07 -22.66 16.54
N ALA A 143 -9.08 -22.45 17.39
CA ALA A 143 -9.09 -21.40 18.40
C ALA A 143 -8.49 -20.06 17.92
N PHE A 144 -7.83 -20.04 16.76
CA PHE A 144 -7.29 -18.81 16.20
C PHE A 144 -8.39 -17.85 15.75
N GLY A 145 -8.10 -16.55 15.80
CA GLY A 145 -9.01 -15.50 15.37
C GLY A 145 -9.47 -15.61 13.91
N PHE A 146 -8.62 -16.17 13.03
CA PHE A 146 -8.96 -16.38 11.61
C PHE A 146 -9.87 -17.60 11.38
N GLN A 147 -9.94 -18.54 12.33
CA GLN A 147 -10.76 -19.75 12.27
C GLN A 147 -12.13 -19.58 12.93
N CYS A 148 -12.28 -18.55 13.77
CA CYS A 148 -13.55 -18.16 14.35
C CYS A 148 -14.41 -17.44 13.30
N LYS A 149 -15.72 -17.74 13.28
CA LYS A 149 -16.66 -16.95 12.48
C LYS A 149 -16.73 -15.54 13.09
N GLN A 150 -16.31 -14.54 12.33
CA GLN A 150 -16.47 -13.12 12.68
C GLN A 150 -17.84 -12.61 12.24
#